data_AF-A0A533ZB52-F1
#
_entry.id   AF-A0A533ZB52-F1
#
_cell.length_a   1.000
_cell.length_b   1.000
_cell.length_c   1.000
_cell.angle_alpha   90.00
_cell.angle_beta   90.00
_cell.angle_gamma   90.00
#
_symmetry.space_group_name_H-M   'P 1'
#
loop_
_entity.id
_entity.type
_entity.pdbx_description
1 polymer ?
#
loop_
_entity_poly.entity_id
_entity_poly.type
_entity_poly.pdbx_seq_one_letter_code
_entity_poly.pdbx_strand_id
1 'polypeptide(L)'
;MPVVYIEDIARYVGQEVRVRGWLRTHRSSGKVQFLTVRDGTGDLQAVVSKGVVGEEQFAQSASLTQESSLILTGTVKADKRAQGGYELEVTRIEPIQIAEPYPIQPKEHGVGFLMEHRHLWLRSSRQHAILRIRHEIIRACRNFFDDRGFVLVDAPIFTPNACEGTTTLFQTDYFDDKAYLTQSGQLYSEATAAAFGKVYCFGPTFRAEKSKTRRHLMEFWMVEPEVAFAELPEMMDLAEALLSVIVRRVLETRGTELAVLERDTSKLDRVVPPFPRISYDEAVSLLQKKGNPIQPGDDFGGDEETMLSNEFDRPVIVHRYPRAIKAFYMQ
;
A
#
# COMPACT_ATOMS: atom_id res chain seq x y z
N MET A 1 -6.00 -1.29 35.32
CA MET A 1 -4.87 -1.14 34.38
C MET A 1 -5.36 -1.28 32.93
N PRO A 2 -5.15 -0.25 32.09
CA PRO A 2 -5.60 -0.26 30.70
C PRO A 2 -4.79 -1.26 29.85
N VAL A 3 -5.45 -1.81 28.84
CA VAL A 3 -4.76 -2.44 27.69
C VAL A 3 -4.57 -1.35 26.66
N VAL A 4 -3.35 -1.16 26.16
CA VAL A 4 -2.99 -0.07 25.25
C VAL A 4 -2.34 -0.61 23.98
N TYR A 5 -2.52 0.13 22.89
CA TYR A 5 -1.76 -0.08 21.66
C TYR A 5 -0.42 0.67 21.71
N ILE A 6 0.58 0.14 21.03
CA ILE A 6 1.94 0.70 20.98
C ILE A 6 1.93 2.10 20.37
N GLU A 7 1.09 2.38 19.37
CA GLU A 7 1.00 3.72 18.77
C GLU A 7 0.51 4.81 19.75
N ASP A 8 -0.21 4.42 20.80
CA ASP A 8 -0.71 5.33 21.84
C ASP A 8 0.19 5.40 23.08
N ILE A 9 1.32 4.67 23.11
CA ILE A 9 2.14 4.47 24.32
C ILE A 9 2.63 5.78 24.95
N ALA A 10 2.86 6.81 24.12
CA ALA A 10 3.29 8.14 24.55
C ALA A 10 2.33 8.81 25.55
N ARG A 11 1.03 8.46 25.52
CA ARG A 11 0.01 9.02 26.41
C ARG A 11 0.08 8.45 27.84
N TYR A 12 0.85 7.38 28.04
CA TYR A 12 0.86 6.59 29.26
C TYR A 12 2.19 6.64 30.01
N VAL A 13 3.08 7.59 29.69
CA VAL A 13 4.37 7.75 30.38
C VAL A 13 4.19 7.83 31.90
N GLY A 14 4.93 7.00 32.63
CA GLY A 14 4.87 6.89 34.09
C GLY A 14 3.71 6.04 34.62
N GLN A 15 2.81 5.55 33.76
CA GLN A 15 1.69 4.71 34.14
C GLN A 15 1.99 3.24 33.89
N GLU A 16 1.35 2.37 34.69
CA GLU A 16 1.35 0.93 34.45
C GLU A 16 0.28 0.56 33.42
N VAL A 17 0.67 -0.20 32.39
CA VAL A 17 -0.18 -0.58 31.27
C VAL A 17 0.00 -2.06 30.91
N ARG A 18 -0.95 -2.59 30.14
CA ARG A 18 -0.81 -3.90 29.46
C ARG A 18 -0.65 -3.73 27.96
N VAL A 19 0.37 -4.37 27.41
CA VAL A 19 0.60 -4.48 25.97
C VAL A 19 0.40 -5.94 25.56
N ARG A 20 -0.40 -6.18 24.52
CA ARG A 20 -0.67 -7.51 23.97
C ARG A 20 -0.08 -7.59 22.58
N GLY A 21 0.71 -8.62 22.29
CA GLY A 21 1.36 -8.70 21.00
C GLY A 21 2.18 -9.95 20.80
N TRP A 22 3.12 -9.85 19.86
CA TRP A 22 4.00 -10.93 19.43
C TRP A 22 5.45 -10.50 19.61
N LEU A 23 6.28 -11.44 20.10
CA LEU A 23 7.71 -11.23 20.20
C LEU A 23 8.32 -11.12 18.80
N ARG A 24 9.03 -10.04 18.50
CA ARG A 24 9.80 -9.87 17.26
C ARG A 24 11.24 -10.31 17.44
N THR A 25 11.90 -9.79 18.47
CA THR A 25 13.30 -10.10 18.78
C THR A 25 13.50 -10.20 20.28
N HIS A 26 14.39 -11.09 20.71
CA HIS A 26 14.81 -11.25 22.09
C HIS A 26 16.33 -11.17 22.16
N ARG A 27 16.84 -10.34 23.06
CA ARG A 27 18.28 -10.26 23.40
C ARG A 27 18.44 -10.29 24.91
N SER A 28 19.52 -10.91 25.37
CA SER A 28 19.83 -11.02 26.80
C SER A 28 21.19 -10.39 27.10
N SER A 29 21.30 -9.69 28.23
CA SER A 29 22.54 -9.10 28.75
C SER A 29 22.57 -9.21 30.27
N GLY A 30 23.27 -10.23 30.78
CA GLY A 30 23.39 -10.48 32.22
C GLY A 30 22.04 -10.72 32.89
N LYS A 31 21.63 -9.80 33.79
CA LYS A 31 20.38 -9.88 34.56
C LYS A 31 19.20 -9.12 33.90
N VAL A 32 19.38 -8.68 32.65
CA VAL A 32 18.37 -7.93 31.89
C VAL A 32 18.14 -8.61 30.54
N GLN A 33 16.89 -8.73 30.15
CA GLN A 33 16.48 -9.15 28.81
C GLN A 33 15.72 -8.01 28.14
N PHE A 34 15.89 -7.85 26.84
CA PHE A 34 15.17 -6.89 26.04
C PHE A 34 14.35 -7.65 25.01
N LEU A 35 13.04 -7.46 25.09
CA LEU A 35 12.06 -7.99 24.15
C LEU A 35 11.61 -6.84 23.26
N THR A 36 11.63 -7.02 21.95
CA THR A 36 10.89 -6.13 21.04
C THR A 36 9.57 -6.79 20.73
N VAL A 37 8.46 -6.15 21.11
CA VAL A 37 7.11 -6.67 20.93
C VAL A 37 6.38 -5.85 19.88
N ARG A 38 5.65 -6.51 18.99
CA ARG A 38 4.77 -5.89 17.99
C ARG A 38 3.31 -6.17 18.31
N ASP A 39 2.42 -5.22 18.05
CA ASP A 39 0.98 -5.40 18.23
C ASP A 39 0.15 -5.11 16.97
N GLY A 40 0.81 -4.72 15.87
CA GLY A 40 0.17 -4.28 14.62
C GLY A 40 0.03 -2.76 14.48
N THR A 41 0.36 -2.00 15.52
CA THR A 41 0.40 -0.53 15.48
C THR A 41 1.84 -0.01 15.53
N GLY A 42 2.74 -0.76 16.16
CA GLY A 42 4.17 -0.46 16.17
C GLY A 42 5.00 -1.59 16.76
N ASP A 43 6.26 -1.27 17.03
CA ASP A 43 7.19 -2.10 17.81
C ASP A 43 7.54 -1.34 19.10
N LEU A 44 7.62 -2.03 20.23
CA LEU A 44 7.95 -1.48 21.54
C LEU A 44 9.06 -2.30 22.19
N GLN A 45 10.09 -1.62 22.68
CA GLN A 45 11.10 -2.25 23.54
C GLN A 45 10.51 -2.47 24.94
N ALA A 46 10.60 -3.70 25.44
CA ALA A 46 10.23 -4.08 26.77
C ALA A 46 11.45 -4.63 27.51
N VAL A 47 11.77 -4.01 28.65
CA VAL A 47 12.95 -4.30 29.47
C VAL A 47 12.52 -5.18 30.63
N VAL A 48 13.05 -6.40 30.65
CA VAL A 48 12.77 -7.41 31.68
C VAL A 48 14.00 -7.54 32.57
N SER A 49 13.89 -7.05 33.82
CA SER A 49 14.98 -7.14 34.80
C SER A 49 14.70 -8.25 35.80
N LYS A 50 15.65 -9.19 36.00
CA LYS A 50 15.50 -10.32 36.94
C LYS A 50 15.14 -9.85 38.36
N GLY A 51 15.67 -8.70 38.79
CA GLY A 51 15.37 -8.11 40.11
C GLY A 51 13.94 -7.57 40.27
N VAL A 52 13.22 -7.32 39.17
CA VAL A 52 11.84 -6.81 39.16
C VAL A 52 10.84 -7.95 39.02
N VAL A 53 11.03 -8.82 38.02
CA VAL A 53 10.05 -9.88 37.70
C VAL A 53 10.27 -11.19 38.46
N GLY A 54 11.42 -11.33 39.13
CA GLY A 54 11.82 -12.56 39.81
C GLY A 54 12.41 -13.62 38.87
N GLU A 55 12.85 -14.75 39.43
CA GLU A 55 13.55 -15.79 38.68
C GLU A 55 12.65 -16.56 37.71
N GLU A 56 11.42 -16.88 38.12
CA GLU A 56 10.46 -17.64 37.32
C GLU A 56 10.10 -16.89 36.04
N GLN A 57 9.66 -15.63 36.15
CA GLN A 57 9.27 -14.84 34.98
C GLN A 57 10.46 -14.49 34.08
N PHE A 58 11.66 -14.30 34.65
CA PHE A 58 12.87 -14.08 33.87
C PHE A 58 13.31 -15.33 33.08
N ALA A 59 13.08 -16.52 33.63
CA ALA A 59 13.27 -17.78 32.92
C ALA A 59 12.19 -17.99 31.84
N GLN A 60 10.94 -17.62 32.15
CA GLN A 60 9.82 -17.70 31.21
C GLN A 60 10.01 -16.76 30.00
N SER A 61 10.56 -15.56 30.19
CA SER A 61 10.88 -14.69 29.06
C SER A 61 12.02 -15.22 28.20
N ALA A 62 12.96 -15.95 28.79
CA ALA A 62 14.06 -16.57 28.06
C ALA A 62 13.62 -17.71 27.12
N SER A 63 12.47 -18.36 27.40
CA SER A 63 11.93 -19.44 26.55
C SER A 63 11.09 -18.93 25.38
N LEU A 64 10.78 -17.63 25.31
CA LEU A 64 10.01 -17.05 24.22
C LEU A 64 10.80 -17.10 22.91
N THR A 65 10.14 -17.63 21.88
CA THR A 65 10.64 -17.66 20.50
C THR A 65 10.04 -16.54 19.67
N GLN A 66 10.67 -16.20 18.54
CA GLN A 66 10.11 -15.26 17.56
C GLN A 66 8.66 -15.65 17.22
N GLU A 67 7.77 -14.65 17.23
CA GLU A 67 6.33 -14.78 16.99
C GLU A 67 5.52 -15.45 18.11
N SER A 68 6.13 -15.72 19.27
CA SER A 68 5.38 -16.07 20.48
C SER A 68 4.39 -14.95 20.83
N SER A 69 3.15 -15.31 21.15
CA SER A 69 2.14 -14.35 21.60
C SER A 69 2.20 -14.20 23.12
N LEU A 70 2.11 -12.96 23.59
CA LEU A 70 2.28 -12.65 25.01
C LEU A 70 1.51 -11.39 25.42
N ILE A 71 1.28 -11.27 26.72
CA ILE A 71 0.84 -10.05 27.39
C ILE A 71 1.98 -9.60 28.31
N LEU A 72 2.36 -8.33 28.17
CA LEU A 72 3.29 -7.67 29.08
C LEU A 72 2.55 -6.66 29.93
N THR A 73 2.81 -6.68 31.21
CA THR A 73 2.45 -5.60 32.14
C THR A 73 3.72 -4.86 32.53
N GLY A 74 3.67 -3.54 32.56
CA GLY A 74 4.82 -2.76 32.97
C GLY A 74 4.56 -1.25 33.01
N THR A 75 5.54 -0.51 33.50
CA THR A 75 5.50 0.95 33.55
C THR A 75 6.11 1.53 32.28
N VAL A 76 5.42 2.47 31.64
CA VAL A 76 5.96 3.17 30.46
C VAL A 76 7.01 4.18 30.88
N LYS A 77 8.17 4.15 30.22
CA LYS A 77 9.27 5.11 30.41
C LYS A 77 9.60 5.80 29.10
N ALA A 78 9.94 7.08 29.19
CA ALA A 78 10.55 7.79 28.08
C ALA A 78 12.05 7.48 28.04
N ASP A 79 12.55 6.97 26.92
CA ASP A 79 13.99 6.78 26.66
C ASP A 79 14.29 7.19 25.22
N LYS A 80 15.12 8.24 25.06
CA LYS A 80 15.53 8.76 23.75
C LYS A 80 16.32 7.75 22.91
N ARG A 81 16.87 6.70 23.53
CA ARG A 81 17.61 5.62 22.86
C ARG A 81 16.69 4.50 22.38
N ALA A 82 15.48 4.41 22.93
CA ALA A 82 14.51 3.40 22.52
C ALA A 82 13.88 3.78 21.17
N GLN A 83 13.59 2.77 20.35
CA GLN A 83 12.85 2.97 19.11
C GLN A 83 11.46 3.57 19.42
N GLY A 84 11.14 4.71 18.81
CA GLY A 84 9.91 5.45 19.12
C GLY A 84 9.96 6.34 20.36
N GLY A 85 11.08 6.35 21.11
CA GLY A 85 11.30 7.24 22.26
C GLY A 85 10.75 6.72 23.59
N TYR A 86 10.20 5.51 23.62
CA TYR A 86 9.56 4.93 24.80
C TYR A 86 9.93 3.45 24.95
N GLU A 87 9.93 2.97 26.19
CA GLU A 87 10.08 1.56 26.53
C GLU A 87 9.15 1.16 27.68
N LEU A 88 8.94 -0.15 27.84
CA LEU A 88 8.14 -0.73 28.91
C LEU A 88 9.06 -1.40 29.93
N GLU A 89 9.12 -0.89 31.16
CA GLU A 89 9.74 -1.59 32.28
C GLU A 89 8.78 -2.68 32.77
N VAL A 90 9.10 -3.93 32.45
CA VAL A 90 8.18 -5.05 32.64
C VAL A 90 8.12 -5.46 34.11
N THR A 91 6.90 -5.53 34.65
CA THR A 91 6.59 -6.03 35.99
C THR A 91 5.93 -7.42 35.94
N ARG A 92 5.25 -7.76 34.84
CA ARG A 92 4.69 -9.11 34.64
C ARG A 92 4.68 -9.56 33.18
N ILE A 93 4.93 -10.85 32.97
CA ILE A 93 4.95 -11.52 31.67
C ILE A 93 3.93 -12.66 31.68
N GLU A 94 3.10 -12.72 30.64
CA GLU A 94 2.10 -13.77 30.47
C GLU A 94 2.18 -14.28 29.03
N PRO A 95 2.98 -15.33 28.75
CA PRO A 95 2.97 -15.99 27.45
C PRO A 95 1.59 -16.61 27.21
N ILE A 96 1.02 -16.34 26.05
CA ILE A 96 -0.23 -16.97 25.59
C ILE A 96 0.11 -18.23 24.81
N GLN A 97 1.07 -18.12 23.87
CA GLN A 97 1.56 -19.23 23.07
C GLN A 97 3.04 -19.02 22.76
N ILE A 98 3.86 -20.03 23.03
CA ILE A 98 5.24 -20.08 22.54
C ILE A 98 5.19 -20.61 21.11
N ALA A 99 5.74 -19.86 20.16
CA ALA A 99 5.69 -20.22 18.76
C ALA A 99 6.70 -21.33 18.42
N GLU A 100 6.33 -22.21 17.50
CA GLU A 100 7.27 -23.10 16.83
C GLU A 100 8.29 -22.29 16.00
N PRO A 101 9.42 -22.89 15.57
CA PRO A 101 10.43 -22.21 14.78
C PRO A 101 9.84 -21.47 13.57
N TYR A 102 9.93 -20.14 13.58
CA TYR A 102 9.33 -19.30 12.55
C TYR A 102 10.09 -19.45 11.21
N PRO A 103 9.42 -19.76 10.08
CA PRO A 103 10.12 -20.07 8.83
C PRO A 103 10.92 -18.88 8.26
N ILE A 104 10.48 -17.64 8.55
CA ILE A 104 11.13 -16.42 8.06
C ILE A 104 12.12 -15.92 9.12
N GLN A 105 13.30 -16.53 9.12
CA GLN A 105 14.42 -16.18 10.01
C GLN A 105 14.90 -14.73 9.78
N PRO A 106 15.55 -14.06 10.76
CA PRO A 106 16.02 -12.69 10.67
C PRO A 106 17.28 -12.55 9.80
N LYS A 107 17.14 -12.90 8.53
CA LYS A 107 18.12 -12.78 7.45
C LYS A 107 17.37 -12.46 6.16
N GLU A 108 18.09 -12.08 5.13
CA GLU A 108 17.48 -11.90 3.82
C GLU A 108 17.00 -13.24 3.24
N HIS A 109 15.84 -13.19 2.59
CA HIS A 109 15.26 -14.31 1.85
C HIS A 109 14.82 -13.83 0.47
N GLY A 110 14.87 -14.72 -0.51
CA GLY A 110 14.37 -14.43 -1.86
C GLY A 110 12.85 -14.20 -1.88
N VAL A 111 12.39 -13.34 -2.79
CA VAL A 111 10.96 -13.00 -2.92
C VAL A 111 10.08 -14.23 -3.18
N GLY A 112 10.57 -15.23 -3.92
CA GLY A 112 9.84 -16.48 -4.16
C GLY A 112 9.46 -17.21 -2.87
N PHE A 113 10.45 -17.48 -2.01
CA PHE A 113 10.24 -18.09 -0.69
C PHE A 113 9.28 -17.26 0.19
N LEU A 114 9.42 -15.93 0.16
CA LEU A 114 8.56 -15.03 0.94
C LEU A 114 7.11 -15.03 0.44
N MET A 115 6.87 -15.27 -0.85
CA MET A 115 5.53 -15.40 -1.42
C MET A 115 4.88 -16.74 -1.05
N GLU A 116 5.62 -17.83 -0.98
CA GLU A 116 5.12 -19.11 -0.45
C GLU A 116 4.65 -18.98 1.01
N HIS A 117 5.30 -18.10 1.77
CA HIS A 117 4.95 -17.78 3.16
C HIS A 117 4.24 -16.43 3.29
N ARG A 118 3.51 -15.98 2.26
CA ARG A 118 2.93 -14.61 2.23
C ARG A 118 2.14 -14.28 3.49
N HIS A 119 1.31 -15.21 3.95
CA HIS A 119 0.48 -15.09 5.15
C HIS A 119 1.26 -14.80 6.45
N LEU A 120 2.53 -15.21 6.52
CA LEU A 120 3.45 -14.89 7.61
C LEU A 120 4.29 -13.64 7.29
N TRP A 121 4.75 -13.51 6.05
CA TRP A 121 5.59 -12.39 5.62
C TRP A 121 4.92 -11.03 5.78
N LEU A 122 3.58 -10.98 5.73
CA LEU A 122 2.78 -9.79 6.05
C LEU A 122 3.11 -9.14 7.40
N ARG A 123 3.67 -9.91 8.35
CA ARG A 123 4.04 -9.45 9.70
C ARG A 123 5.39 -8.72 9.74
N SER A 124 6.15 -8.73 8.65
CA SER A 124 7.41 -8.01 8.52
C SER A 124 7.19 -6.49 8.40
N SER A 125 8.14 -5.70 8.91
CA SER A 125 8.03 -4.23 8.99
C SER A 125 7.74 -3.58 7.64
N ARG A 126 8.45 -3.99 6.57
CA ARG A 126 8.23 -3.47 5.21
C ARG A 126 6.84 -3.78 4.67
N GLN A 127 6.33 -5.01 4.87
CA GLN A 127 4.98 -5.37 4.39
C GLN A 127 3.89 -4.63 5.15
N HIS A 128 4.08 -4.47 6.46
CA HIS A 128 3.20 -3.69 7.31
C HIS A 128 3.14 -2.22 6.87
N ALA A 129 4.30 -1.60 6.62
CA ALA A 129 4.40 -0.23 6.12
C ALA A 129 3.69 -0.05 4.77
N ILE A 130 3.90 -0.97 3.82
CA ILE A 130 3.23 -0.95 2.51
C ILE A 130 1.71 -1.00 2.66
N LEU A 131 1.18 -1.87 3.52
CA LEU A 131 -0.26 -2.00 3.72
C LEU A 131 -0.89 -0.78 4.40
N ARG A 132 -0.20 -0.17 5.38
CA ARG A 132 -0.67 1.07 6.02
C ARG A 132 -0.66 2.25 5.05
N ILE A 133 0.36 2.36 4.19
CA ILE A 133 0.38 3.36 3.10
C ILE A 133 -0.76 3.09 2.12
N ARG A 134 -0.98 1.83 1.70
CA ARG A 134 -2.09 1.46 0.82
C ARG A 134 -3.45 1.84 1.43
N HIS A 135 -3.64 1.59 2.72
CA HIS A 135 -4.85 2.00 3.42
C HIS A 135 -5.06 3.52 3.37
N GLU A 136 -4.01 4.31 3.62
CA GLU A 136 -4.10 5.78 3.52
C GLU A 136 -4.39 6.25 2.10
N ILE A 137 -3.79 5.63 1.07
CA ILE A 137 -4.10 5.93 -0.33
C ILE A 137 -5.59 5.71 -0.61
N ILE A 138 -6.13 4.55 -0.22
CA ILE A 138 -7.56 4.22 -0.40
C ILE A 138 -8.45 5.25 0.31
N ARG A 139 -8.11 5.61 1.56
CA ARG A 139 -8.83 6.61 2.34
C ARG A 139 -8.79 7.98 1.67
N ALA A 140 -7.62 8.39 1.18
CA ALA A 140 -7.44 9.67 0.48
C ALA A 140 -8.25 9.73 -0.82
N CYS A 141 -8.31 8.64 -1.60
CA CYS A 141 -9.16 8.56 -2.78
C CYS A 141 -10.63 8.78 -2.43
N ARG A 142 -11.16 8.05 -1.43
CA ARG A 142 -12.57 8.16 -1.03
C ARG A 142 -12.90 9.58 -0.56
N ASN A 143 -12.10 10.11 0.38
CA ASN A 143 -12.28 11.48 0.86
C ASN A 143 -12.23 12.51 -0.28
N PHE A 144 -11.30 12.35 -1.24
CA PHE A 144 -11.18 13.27 -2.38
C PHE A 144 -12.47 13.37 -3.19
N PHE A 145 -13.12 12.22 -3.45
CA PHE A 145 -14.37 12.12 -4.20
C PHE A 145 -15.58 12.56 -3.36
N ASP A 146 -15.65 12.13 -2.10
CA ASP A 146 -16.71 12.52 -1.15
C ASP A 146 -16.76 14.05 -1.00
N ASP A 147 -15.60 14.69 -0.76
CA ASP A 147 -15.47 16.14 -0.60
C ASP A 147 -15.84 16.92 -1.88
N ARG A 148 -15.91 16.25 -3.04
CA ARG A 148 -16.24 16.83 -4.35
C ARG A 148 -17.63 16.43 -4.83
N GLY A 149 -18.43 15.74 -4.00
CA GLY A 149 -19.80 15.34 -4.34
C GLY A 149 -19.86 14.34 -5.49
N PHE A 150 -18.88 13.44 -5.58
CA PHE A 150 -18.98 12.25 -6.42
C PHE A 150 -19.80 11.18 -5.69
N VAL A 151 -20.49 10.34 -6.46
CA VAL A 151 -21.22 9.18 -5.92
C VAL A 151 -20.43 7.90 -6.18
N LEU A 152 -20.17 7.11 -5.14
CA LEU A 152 -19.62 5.76 -5.30
C LEU A 152 -20.68 4.86 -5.96
N VAL A 153 -20.33 4.25 -7.09
CA VAL A 153 -21.17 3.27 -7.77
C VAL A 153 -20.37 2.00 -8.03
N ASP A 154 -20.90 0.86 -7.57
CA ASP A 154 -20.25 -0.44 -7.75
C ASP A 154 -20.63 -1.04 -9.11
N ALA A 155 -19.66 -1.08 -10.03
CA ALA A 155 -19.82 -1.77 -11.30
C ALA A 155 -19.81 -3.31 -11.11
N PRO A 156 -20.59 -4.07 -11.92
CA PRO A 156 -20.63 -5.52 -11.82
C PRO A 156 -19.28 -6.16 -12.20
N ILE A 157 -18.92 -7.22 -11.48
CA ILE A 157 -17.68 -7.97 -11.73
C ILE A 157 -17.85 -9.02 -12.84
N PHE A 158 -18.99 -9.72 -12.85
CA PHE A 158 -19.34 -10.62 -13.95
C PHE A 158 -20.02 -9.81 -15.05
N THR A 159 -19.41 -9.79 -16.23
CA THR A 159 -19.89 -9.04 -17.40
C THR A 159 -19.98 -9.97 -18.61
N PRO A 160 -20.98 -9.80 -19.49
CA PRO A 160 -21.02 -10.51 -20.77
C PRO A 160 -20.04 -9.91 -21.81
N ASN A 161 -19.52 -8.69 -21.55
CA ASN A 161 -18.79 -7.89 -22.53
C ASN A 161 -17.32 -7.65 -22.13
N ALA A 162 -16.46 -7.54 -23.13
CA ALA A 162 -15.08 -7.05 -22.98
C ALA A 162 -15.05 -5.52 -22.92
N CYS A 163 -14.16 -4.95 -22.10
CA CYS A 163 -14.02 -3.48 -21.99
C CYS A 163 -12.76 -2.96 -22.71
N GLU A 164 -11.62 -3.64 -22.54
CA GLU A 164 -10.31 -3.19 -23.05
C GLU A 164 -9.79 -4.06 -24.21
N GLY A 165 -10.55 -5.09 -24.59
CA GLY A 165 -10.21 -6.05 -25.64
C GLY A 165 -10.49 -7.49 -25.21
N THR A 166 -10.59 -8.38 -26.19
CA THR A 166 -10.99 -9.79 -25.96
C THR A 166 -9.83 -10.71 -25.59
N THR A 167 -8.59 -10.22 -25.63
CA THR A 167 -7.37 -11.05 -25.52
C THR A 167 -6.98 -11.39 -24.09
N THR A 168 -7.40 -10.59 -23.10
CA THR A 168 -6.99 -10.72 -21.69
C THR A 168 -8.18 -10.94 -20.75
N LEU A 169 -9.21 -11.66 -21.19
CA LEU A 169 -10.39 -11.97 -20.38
C LEU A 169 -10.23 -13.27 -19.59
N PHE A 170 -10.64 -13.26 -18.32
CA PHE A 170 -10.95 -14.49 -17.59
C PHE A 170 -12.40 -14.87 -17.84
N GLN A 171 -12.61 -15.99 -18.53
CA GLN A 171 -13.94 -16.54 -18.79
C GLN A 171 -14.34 -17.52 -17.68
N THR A 172 -15.61 -17.53 -17.32
CA THR A 172 -16.22 -18.51 -16.42
C THR A 172 -17.57 -18.97 -16.94
N ASP A 173 -18.00 -20.14 -16.48
CA ASP A 173 -19.33 -20.67 -16.77
C ASP A 173 -20.35 -19.97 -15.87
N TYR A 174 -21.40 -19.41 -16.47
CA TYR A 174 -22.44 -18.67 -15.77
C TYR A 174 -23.80 -19.26 -16.12
N PHE A 175 -24.14 -20.36 -15.43
CA PHE A 175 -25.29 -21.21 -15.75
C PHE A 175 -25.21 -21.73 -17.20
N ASP A 176 -26.21 -21.42 -18.02
CA ASP A 176 -26.28 -21.81 -19.43
C ASP A 176 -25.46 -20.86 -20.35
N ASP A 177 -24.95 -19.76 -19.80
CA ASP A 177 -24.18 -18.73 -20.51
C ASP A 177 -22.70 -18.69 -20.07
N LYS A 178 -21.92 -17.81 -20.72
CA LYS A 178 -20.57 -17.44 -20.28
C LYS A 178 -20.59 -16.05 -19.67
N ALA A 179 -19.78 -15.86 -18.63
CA ALA A 179 -19.45 -14.54 -18.11
C ALA A 179 -17.94 -14.34 -18.11
N TYR A 180 -17.53 -13.08 -18.06
CA TYR A 180 -16.15 -12.68 -17.95
C TYR A 180 -15.95 -11.87 -16.67
N LEU A 181 -14.78 -12.01 -16.05
CA LEU A 181 -14.38 -11.09 -14.99
C LEU A 181 -14.02 -9.73 -15.61
N THR A 182 -14.53 -8.66 -15.01
CA THR A 182 -14.37 -7.31 -15.55
C THR A 182 -12.92 -6.86 -15.62
N GLN A 183 -12.54 -6.28 -16.76
CA GLN A 183 -11.26 -5.57 -16.91
C GLN A 183 -11.34 -4.15 -16.35
N SER A 184 -12.53 -3.56 -16.32
CA SER A 184 -12.77 -2.15 -15.96
C SER A 184 -14.28 -1.90 -15.75
N GLY A 185 -14.62 -1.05 -14.79
CA GLY A 185 -15.98 -0.56 -14.57
C GLY A 185 -16.44 0.52 -15.54
N GLN A 186 -15.61 0.93 -16.50
CA GLN A 186 -15.81 2.09 -17.39
C GLN A 186 -17.21 2.14 -18.04
N LEU A 187 -17.62 1.08 -18.75
CA LEU A 187 -18.88 1.08 -19.51
C LEU A 187 -20.13 1.27 -18.62
N TYR A 188 -20.09 0.74 -17.40
CA TYR A 188 -21.16 0.95 -16.41
C TYR A 188 -21.05 2.33 -15.74
N SER A 189 -19.83 2.85 -15.61
CA SER A 189 -19.57 4.19 -15.09
C SER A 189 -20.10 5.26 -16.04
N GLU A 190 -20.03 5.07 -17.35
CA GLU A 190 -20.65 5.96 -18.34
C GLU A 190 -22.18 6.06 -18.16
N ALA A 191 -22.85 4.90 -18.03
CA ALA A 191 -24.30 4.85 -17.83
C ALA A 191 -24.73 5.51 -16.51
N THR A 192 -23.91 5.37 -15.46
CA THR A 192 -24.22 5.91 -14.13
C THR A 192 -23.82 7.39 -14.00
N ALA A 193 -22.78 7.84 -14.71
CA ALA A 193 -22.48 9.27 -14.85
C ALA A 193 -23.63 10.02 -15.52
N ALA A 194 -24.28 9.44 -16.53
CA ALA A 194 -25.48 10.01 -17.13
C ALA A 194 -26.65 10.16 -16.14
N ALA A 195 -26.71 9.34 -15.09
CA ALA A 195 -27.76 9.38 -14.07
C ALA A 195 -27.42 10.29 -12.87
N PHE A 196 -26.15 10.33 -12.46
CA PHE A 196 -25.71 10.97 -11.21
C PHE A 196 -24.74 12.15 -11.41
N GLY A 197 -24.35 12.45 -12.65
CA GLY A 197 -23.45 13.54 -13.00
C GLY A 197 -21.98 13.24 -12.73
N LYS A 198 -21.61 12.92 -11.49
CA LYS A 198 -20.23 12.59 -11.08
C LYS A 198 -20.21 11.29 -10.30
N VAL A 199 -19.56 10.26 -10.84
CA VAL A 199 -19.47 8.95 -10.21
C VAL A 199 -18.03 8.47 -10.12
N TYR A 200 -17.77 7.52 -9.23
CA TYR A 200 -16.57 6.73 -9.29
C TYR A 200 -16.86 5.29 -8.88
N CYS A 201 -16.17 4.34 -9.51
CA CYS A 201 -16.11 2.95 -9.09
C CYS A 201 -14.79 2.71 -8.35
N PHE A 202 -14.81 1.88 -7.31
CA PHE A 202 -13.60 1.44 -6.61
C PHE A 202 -13.64 -0.04 -6.26
N GLY A 203 -13.22 -0.89 -7.20
CA GLY A 203 -13.33 -2.34 -7.09
C GLY A 203 -12.15 -3.11 -7.67
N PRO A 204 -12.17 -4.45 -7.53
CA PRO A 204 -11.20 -5.34 -8.15
C PRO A 204 -11.47 -5.46 -9.65
N THR A 205 -10.39 -5.58 -10.42
CA THR A 205 -10.42 -5.83 -11.86
C THR A 205 -9.40 -6.88 -12.25
N PHE A 206 -9.64 -7.50 -13.40
CA PHE A 206 -9.00 -8.73 -13.79
C PHE A 206 -8.48 -8.64 -15.22
N ARG A 207 -7.22 -8.99 -15.42
CA ARG A 207 -6.60 -9.08 -16.75
C ARG A 207 -5.83 -10.38 -16.84
N ALA A 208 -6.21 -11.26 -17.77
CA ALA A 208 -5.52 -12.52 -18.06
C ALA A 208 -4.21 -12.29 -18.84
N GLU A 209 -3.40 -11.36 -18.35
CA GLU A 209 -2.10 -11.01 -18.93
C GLU A 209 -1.11 -12.15 -18.70
N LYS A 210 -0.50 -12.65 -19.79
CA LYS A 210 0.48 -13.75 -19.73
C LYS A 210 1.87 -13.23 -19.38
N SER A 211 2.13 -11.94 -19.61
CA SER A 211 3.42 -11.31 -19.39
C SER A 211 3.74 -11.16 -17.90
N LYS A 212 4.77 -11.89 -17.44
CA LYS A 212 5.27 -11.84 -16.05
C LYS A 212 6.26 -10.69 -15.86
N THR A 213 5.76 -9.46 -15.90
CA THR A 213 6.59 -8.27 -15.62
C THR A 213 6.45 -7.82 -14.16
N ARG A 214 7.34 -6.93 -13.72
CA ARG A 214 7.24 -6.25 -12.41
C ARG A 214 6.06 -5.27 -12.26
N ARG A 215 5.32 -4.97 -13.33
CA ARG A 215 4.24 -3.96 -13.38
C ARG A 215 2.84 -4.57 -13.51
N HIS A 216 2.73 -5.87 -13.73
CA HIS A 216 1.47 -6.52 -14.07
C HIS A 216 1.02 -7.49 -12.98
N LEU A 217 -0.26 -7.41 -12.61
CA LEU A 217 -0.98 -8.39 -11.79
C LEU A 217 -2.21 -8.85 -12.58
N MET A 218 -2.63 -10.10 -12.36
CA MET A 218 -3.86 -10.62 -12.96
C MET A 218 -5.12 -10.14 -12.24
N GLU A 219 -4.99 -9.78 -10.97
CA GLU A 219 -6.02 -9.15 -10.14
C GLU A 219 -5.41 -7.91 -9.51
N PHE A 220 -6.09 -6.77 -9.66
CA PHE A 220 -5.68 -5.50 -9.07
C PHE A 220 -6.91 -4.66 -8.73
N TRP A 221 -6.70 -3.52 -8.09
CA TRP A 221 -7.78 -2.64 -7.66
C TRP A 221 -7.71 -1.35 -8.44
N MET A 222 -8.83 -0.92 -9.01
CA MET A 222 -8.94 0.32 -9.77
C MET A 222 -9.87 1.31 -9.08
N VAL A 223 -9.54 2.59 -9.25
CA VAL A 223 -10.39 3.73 -8.93
C VAL A 223 -10.71 4.40 -10.26
N GLU A 224 -11.98 4.41 -10.63
CA GLU A 224 -12.43 4.76 -11.99
C GLU A 224 -13.49 5.87 -11.88
N PRO A 225 -13.09 7.15 -11.92
CA PRO A 225 -14.03 8.27 -11.94
C PRO A 225 -14.57 8.53 -13.34
N GLU A 226 -15.87 8.85 -13.43
CA GLU A 226 -16.55 9.26 -14.67
C GLU A 226 -17.43 10.49 -14.41
N VAL A 227 -17.39 11.47 -15.30
CA VAL A 227 -18.05 12.77 -15.11
C VAL A 227 -18.79 13.19 -16.36
N ALA A 228 -20.12 13.32 -16.24
CA ALA A 228 -20.95 13.86 -17.30
C ALA A 228 -20.56 15.32 -17.61
N PHE A 229 -20.51 15.64 -18.91
CA PHE A 229 -20.14 16.96 -19.46
C PHE A 229 -18.68 17.40 -19.23
N ALA A 230 -17.81 16.56 -18.64
CA ALA A 230 -16.39 16.86 -18.59
C ALA A 230 -15.72 16.58 -19.94
N GLU A 231 -14.81 17.45 -20.36
CA GLU A 231 -13.91 17.18 -21.48
C GLU A 231 -12.53 16.73 -20.97
N LEU A 232 -11.65 16.38 -21.91
CA LEU A 232 -10.30 15.91 -21.60
C LEU A 232 -9.50 16.87 -20.69
N PRO A 233 -9.56 18.22 -20.86
CA PRO A 233 -8.88 19.14 -19.95
C PRO A 233 -9.34 18.99 -18.49
N GLU A 234 -10.65 18.94 -18.22
CA GLU A 234 -11.16 18.76 -16.86
C GLU A 234 -10.79 17.40 -16.26
N MET A 235 -10.76 16.35 -17.08
CA MET A 235 -10.33 15.02 -16.62
C MET A 235 -8.84 14.97 -16.29
N MET A 236 -7.99 15.70 -17.03
CA MET A 236 -6.57 15.86 -16.68
C MET A 236 -6.39 16.64 -15.38
N ASP A 237 -7.17 17.71 -15.17
CA ASP A 237 -7.18 18.49 -13.92
C ASP A 237 -7.62 17.62 -12.72
N LEU A 238 -8.65 16.79 -12.91
CA LEU A 238 -9.13 15.86 -11.89
C LEU A 238 -8.06 14.82 -11.52
N ALA A 239 -7.38 14.25 -12.51
CA ALA A 239 -6.34 13.25 -12.31
C ALA A 239 -5.13 13.82 -11.55
N GLU A 240 -4.63 15.00 -11.93
CA GLU A 240 -3.50 15.63 -11.21
C GLU A 240 -3.89 16.04 -9.79
N ALA A 241 -5.12 16.52 -9.58
CA ALA A 241 -5.61 16.89 -8.26
C ALA A 241 -5.72 15.66 -7.35
N LEU A 242 -6.26 14.54 -7.86
CA LEU A 242 -6.37 13.29 -7.11
C LEU A 242 -4.99 12.78 -6.67
N LEU A 243 -4.05 12.67 -7.63
CA LEU A 243 -2.70 12.18 -7.35
C LEU A 243 -1.96 13.08 -6.34
N SER A 244 -2.09 14.40 -6.48
CA SER A 244 -1.46 15.35 -5.55
C SER A 244 -2.02 15.24 -4.14
N VAL A 245 -3.35 15.07 -4.00
CA VAL A 245 -3.99 14.88 -2.69
C VAL A 245 -3.55 13.57 -2.04
N ILE A 246 -3.51 12.47 -2.80
CA ILE A 246 -3.04 11.16 -2.29
C ILE A 246 -1.62 11.27 -1.77
N VAL A 247 -0.69 11.80 -2.58
CA VAL A 247 0.73 11.86 -2.20
C VAL A 247 0.93 12.78 -1.00
N ARG A 248 0.31 13.97 -1.01
CA ARG A 248 0.36 14.89 0.14
C ARG A 248 -0.15 14.20 1.41
N ARG A 249 -1.28 13.50 1.33
CA ARG A 249 -1.86 12.83 2.50
C ARG A 249 -0.97 11.73 3.06
N VAL A 250 -0.32 10.95 2.20
CA VAL A 250 0.66 9.94 2.60
C VAL A 250 1.87 10.59 3.27
N LEU A 251 2.40 11.70 2.73
CA LEU A 251 3.51 12.44 3.33
C LEU A 251 3.15 12.99 4.72
N GLU A 252 1.94 13.54 4.88
CA GLU A 252 1.45 14.09 6.16
C GLU A 252 1.26 13.03 7.24
N THR A 253 0.84 11.82 6.88
CA THR A 253 0.33 10.84 7.86
C THR A 253 1.12 9.53 7.95
N ARG A 254 2.02 9.25 6.99
CA ARG A 254 2.74 7.98 6.89
C ARG A 254 4.27 8.14 6.83
N GLY A 255 4.80 9.21 7.44
CA GLY A 255 6.24 9.46 7.51
C GLY A 255 7.03 8.29 8.13
N THR A 256 6.51 7.68 9.19
CA THR A 256 7.13 6.50 9.83
C THR A 256 7.22 5.31 8.86
N GLU A 257 6.12 5.01 8.16
CA GLU A 257 6.09 3.92 7.17
C GLU A 257 7.00 4.21 5.97
N LEU A 258 7.04 5.45 5.48
CA LEU A 258 7.96 5.88 4.42
C LEU A 258 9.43 5.72 4.83
N ALA A 259 9.77 6.04 6.08
CA ALA A 259 11.10 5.83 6.63
C ALA A 259 11.47 4.34 6.73
N VAL A 260 10.54 3.48 7.15
CA VAL A 260 10.73 2.01 7.15
C VAL A 260 10.98 1.46 5.75
N LEU A 261 10.39 2.09 4.73
CA LEU A 261 10.61 1.73 3.34
C LEU A 261 11.88 2.32 2.74
N GLU A 262 12.61 3.15 3.49
CA GLU A 262 13.78 3.92 3.04
C GLU A 262 13.45 4.77 1.83
N ARG A 263 12.23 5.35 1.82
CA ARG A 263 11.75 6.11 0.68
C ARG A 263 12.27 7.55 0.72
N ASP A 264 12.91 7.97 -0.37
CA ASP A 264 13.23 9.38 -0.63
C ASP A 264 11.94 10.19 -0.85
N THR A 265 11.56 10.99 0.14
CA THR A 265 10.35 11.81 0.13
C THR A 265 10.50 13.07 -0.72
N SER A 266 11.72 13.52 -1.02
CA SER A 266 11.95 14.76 -1.78
C SER A 266 11.37 14.71 -3.20
N LYS A 267 11.24 13.50 -3.77
CA LYS A 267 10.57 13.25 -5.06
C LYS A 267 9.05 13.30 -4.93
N LEU A 268 8.51 12.90 -3.78
CA LEU A 268 7.08 12.92 -3.50
C LEU A 268 6.59 14.34 -3.21
N ASP A 269 7.43 15.18 -2.57
CA ASP A 269 7.13 16.59 -2.31
C ASP A 269 6.88 17.41 -3.59
N ARG A 270 7.41 16.94 -4.73
CA ARG A 270 7.24 17.58 -6.05
C ARG A 270 5.94 17.21 -6.75
N VAL A 271 5.17 16.26 -6.22
CA VAL A 271 3.87 15.84 -6.77
C VAL A 271 2.81 16.87 -6.40
N VAL A 272 2.93 18.05 -7.02
CA VAL A 272 2.03 19.18 -6.89
C VAL A 272 1.65 19.71 -8.27
N PRO A 273 0.40 20.16 -8.48
CA PRO A 273 -0.02 20.73 -9.76
C PRO A 273 0.70 22.07 -10.05
N PRO A 274 0.73 22.51 -11.32
CA PRO A 274 0.29 21.76 -12.50
C PRO A 274 1.31 20.67 -12.88
N PHE A 275 0.83 19.52 -13.35
CA PHE A 275 1.71 18.49 -13.91
C PHE A 275 2.12 18.87 -15.34
N PRO A 276 3.34 18.52 -15.77
CA PRO A 276 3.72 18.61 -17.18
C PRO A 276 2.71 17.85 -18.04
N ARG A 277 2.24 18.48 -19.13
CA ARG A 277 1.34 17.88 -20.11
C ARG A 277 2.02 17.96 -21.47
N ILE A 278 2.16 16.81 -22.12
CA ILE A 278 2.75 16.70 -23.46
C ILE A 278 1.80 15.90 -24.35
N SER A 279 1.72 16.29 -25.61
CA SER A 279 1.09 15.48 -26.64
C SER A 279 1.89 14.21 -26.93
N TYR A 280 1.23 13.22 -27.52
CA TYR A 280 1.89 12.03 -28.05
C TYR A 280 3.03 12.39 -29.02
N ASP A 281 2.83 13.35 -29.93
CA ASP A 281 3.84 13.76 -30.91
C ASP A 281 5.08 14.39 -30.24
N GLU A 282 4.88 15.17 -29.18
CA GLU A 282 5.96 15.73 -28.38
C GLU A 282 6.71 14.63 -27.61
N ALA A 283 5.99 13.64 -27.07
CA ALA A 283 6.58 12.50 -26.38
C ALA A 283 7.43 11.63 -27.34
N VAL A 284 6.92 11.31 -28.54
CA VAL A 284 7.68 10.61 -29.59
C VAL A 284 8.91 11.41 -30.00
N SER A 285 8.76 12.72 -30.22
CA SER A 285 9.88 13.60 -30.58
C SER A 285 10.95 13.62 -29.48
N LEU A 286 10.56 13.64 -28.21
CA LEU A 286 11.47 13.60 -27.06
C LEU A 286 12.21 12.25 -26.99
N LEU A 287 11.51 11.14 -27.18
CA LEU A 287 12.08 9.81 -27.22
C LEU A 287 13.11 9.66 -28.35
N GLN A 288 12.76 10.09 -29.57
CA GLN A 288 13.65 10.05 -30.74
C GLN A 288 14.90 10.91 -30.54
N LYS A 289 14.77 12.11 -29.95
CA LYS A 289 15.92 12.96 -29.58
C LYS A 289 16.88 12.27 -28.61
N LYS A 290 16.37 11.35 -27.79
CA LYS A 290 17.14 10.55 -26.82
C LYS A 290 17.63 9.21 -27.40
N GLY A 291 17.46 9.00 -28.71
CA GLY A 291 17.95 7.82 -29.43
C GLY A 291 17.06 6.59 -29.33
N ASN A 292 15.82 6.71 -28.81
CA ASN A 292 14.86 5.62 -28.88
C ASN A 292 14.31 5.47 -30.32
N PRO A 293 14.19 4.24 -30.85
CA PRO A 293 13.80 3.99 -32.25
C PRO A 293 12.28 4.06 -32.52
N ILE A 294 11.46 4.49 -31.56
CA ILE A 294 10.00 4.55 -31.68
C ILE A 294 9.53 5.30 -32.94
N GLN A 295 8.52 4.76 -33.59
CA GLN A 295 7.87 5.36 -34.74
C GLN A 295 6.53 6.01 -34.35
N PRO A 296 6.13 7.11 -35.01
CA PRO A 296 4.78 7.64 -34.86
C PRO A 296 3.74 6.57 -35.18
N GLY A 297 2.81 6.34 -34.26
CA GLY A 297 1.80 5.28 -34.33
C GLY A 297 2.08 4.10 -33.40
N ASP A 298 3.30 3.94 -32.88
CA ASP A 298 3.62 2.92 -31.90
C ASP A 298 3.07 3.30 -30.51
N ASP A 299 2.68 2.31 -29.71
CA ASP A 299 2.35 2.52 -28.29
C ASP A 299 3.62 2.50 -27.42
N PHE A 300 3.56 3.12 -26.24
CA PHE A 300 4.73 3.19 -25.36
C PHE A 300 4.87 1.91 -24.53
N GLY A 301 6.01 1.24 -24.68
CA GLY A 301 6.40 0.12 -23.84
C GLY A 301 7.06 0.58 -22.54
N GLY A 302 7.56 -0.41 -21.78
CA GLY A 302 8.16 -0.15 -20.48
C GLY A 302 9.44 0.70 -20.54
N ASP A 303 10.19 0.62 -21.64
CA ASP A 303 11.44 1.35 -21.85
C ASP A 303 11.17 2.80 -22.26
N GLU A 304 10.21 3.03 -23.16
CA GLU A 304 9.73 4.35 -23.57
C GLU A 304 9.20 5.13 -22.36
N GLU A 305 8.30 4.52 -21.58
CA GLU A 305 7.76 5.13 -20.35
C GLU A 305 8.87 5.49 -19.35
N THR A 306 9.89 4.63 -19.21
CA THR A 306 11.01 4.89 -18.30
C THR A 306 11.84 6.07 -18.78
N MET A 307 12.13 6.15 -20.09
CA MET A 307 12.87 7.25 -20.69
C MET A 307 12.13 8.58 -20.61
N LEU A 308 10.82 8.58 -20.82
CA LEU A 308 9.95 9.75 -20.64
C LEU A 308 9.88 10.18 -19.18
N SER A 309 9.60 9.25 -18.27
CA SER A 309 9.45 9.56 -16.84
C SER A 309 10.72 10.16 -16.23
N ASN A 310 11.91 9.84 -16.75
CA ASN A 310 13.18 10.40 -16.27
C ASN A 310 13.39 11.88 -16.66
N GLU A 311 12.61 12.42 -17.59
CA GLU A 311 12.71 13.83 -18.01
C GLU A 311 11.92 14.78 -17.10
N PHE A 312 11.08 14.25 -16.23
CA PHE A 312 10.19 15.03 -15.38
C PHE A 312 10.50 14.77 -13.90
N ASP A 313 10.36 15.81 -13.10
CA ASP A 313 10.60 15.75 -11.66
C ASP A 313 9.36 15.29 -10.86
N ARG A 314 8.24 15.09 -11.55
CA ARG A 314 6.91 14.74 -11.04
C ARG A 314 6.12 14.00 -12.14
N PRO A 315 4.93 13.44 -11.86
CA PRO A 315 4.11 12.78 -12.87
C PRO A 315 3.85 13.68 -14.08
N VAL A 316 3.89 13.09 -15.27
CA VAL A 316 3.61 13.74 -16.57
C VAL A 316 2.35 13.13 -17.18
N ILE A 317 1.51 13.95 -17.79
CA ILE A 317 0.35 13.50 -18.55
C ILE A 317 0.72 13.51 -20.03
N VAL A 318 0.61 12.35 -20.69
CA VAL A 318 0.68 12.26 -22.15
C VAL A 318 -0.73 12.15 -22.70
N HIS A 319 -1.07 12.97 -23.70
CA HIS A 319 -2.44 13.05 -24.21
C HIS A 319 -2.49 13.07 -25.75
N ARG A 320 -3.70 12.92 -26.32
CA ARG A 320 -3.95 12.93 -27.77
C ARG A 320 -3.15 11.86 -28.51
N TYR A 321 -3.30 10.62 -28.06
CA TYR A 321 -2.71 9.45 -28.72
C TYR A 321 -3.38 9.18 -30.08
N PRO A 322 -2.70 8.49 -31.01
CA PRO A 322 -3.31 7.99 -32.22
C PRO A 322 -4.49 7.06 -31.92
N ARG A 323 -5.62 7.29 -32.59
CA ARG A 323 -6.85 6.49 -32.42
C ARG A 323 -6.62 4.99 -32.58
N ALA A 324 -5.75 4.59 -33.52
CA ALA A 324 -5.51 3.18 -33.85
C ALA A 324 -4.93 2.34 -32.70
N ILE A 325 -4.33 2.98 -31.69
CA ILE A 325 -3.70 2.32 -30.55
C ILE A 325 -4.43 2.61 -29.23
N LYS A 326 -5.67 3.08 -29.29
CA LYS A 326 -6.51 3.36 -28.12
C LYS A 326 -7.86 2.67 -28.22
N ALA A 327 -8.56 2.62 -27.09
CA ALA A 327 -9.83 1.93 -26.98
C ALA A 327 -10.89 2.56 -27.87
N PHE A 328 -11.86 1.74 -28.29
CA PHE A 328 -12.88 2.13 -29.28
C PHE A 328 -13.81 3.26 -28.83
N TYR A 329 -13.94 3.48 -27.52
CA TYR A 329 -14.85 4.45 -26.90
C TYR A 329 -14.24 5.86 -26.75
N MET A 330 -12.97 6.06 -27.07
CA MET A 330 -12.33 7.38 -26.97
C MET A 330 -12.78 8.31 -28.12
N GLN A 331 -13.09 9.58 -27.79
CA GLN A 331 -13.52 10.63 -28.73
C GLN A 331 -12.44 11.03 -29.74
#